data_AF-A0A537A4Y9-F1
#
_entry.id   AF-A0A537A4Y9-F1
#
_cell.length_a   1.000
_cell.length_b   1.000
_cell.length_c   1.000
_cell.angle_alpha   90.00
_cell.angle_beta   90.00
_cell.angle_gamma   90.00
#
_symmetry.space_group_name_H-M   'P 1'
#
loop_
_entity.id
_entity.type
_entity.pdbx_description
1 polymer ?
#
loop_
_entity_poly.entity_id
_entity_poly.type
_entity_poly.pdbx_seq_one_letter_code
_entity_poly.pdbx_strand_id
1 'polypeptide(L)'
;MAISKRQVVHGMFDVAVAVKAFNGVLEIAGGSFLVVEPGWIGPTAETLAALLLIEHPANWFAQMIERWTYELTVDTEHFASIYLIAHGVAKLFIAWV
;
A
#
# COMPACT_ATOMS: atom_id res chain seq x y z
N MET A 1 -31.94 4.43 23.13
CA MET A 1 -30.62 4.71 23.73
C MET A 1 -29.89 5.65 22.78
N ALA A 2 -29.73 6.94 23.14
CA ALA A 2 -29.10 7.92 22.26
C ALA A 2 -27.57 7.80 22.39
N ILE A 3 -26.87 7.51 21.30
CA ILE A 3 -25.41 7.46 21.29
C ILE A 3 -24.88 8.89 21.36
N SER A 4 -24.02 9.19 22.34
CA SER A 4 -23.45 10.52 22.46
C SER A 4 -22.38 10.76 21.39
N LYS A 5 -22.22 12.01 20.95
CA LYS A 5 -21.17 12.41 19.99
C LYS A 5 -19.77 11.94 20.44
N ARG A 6 -19.51 11.93 21.75
CA ARG A 6 -18.24 11.45 22.33
C ARG A 6 -18.05 9.95 22.12
N GLN A 7 -19.11 9.15 22.27
CA GLN A 7 -19.05 7.70 22.04
C GLN A 7 -18.81 7.37 20.56
N VAL A 8 -19.45 8.11 19.64
CA VAL A 8 -19.21 7.94 18.20
C VAL A 8 -17.75 8.25 17.85
N VAL A 9 -17.23 9.40 18.30
CA VAL A 9 -15.85 9.79 18.02
C VAL A 9 -14.85 8.79 18.59
N HIS A 10 -15.10 8.27 19.80
CA HIS A 10 -14.21 7.28 20.40
C HIS A 10 -14.22 5.96 19.62
N GLY A 11 -15.39 5.45 19.24
CA GLY A 11 -15.47 4.24 18.41
C GLY A 11 -14.81 4.42 17.03
N MET A 12 -14.97 5.59 16.39
CA MET A 12 -14.28 5.90 15.14
C MET A 12 -12.77 5.95 15.30
N PHE A 13 -12.28 6.48 16.43
CA PHE A 13 -10.86 6.49 16.75
C PHE A 13 -10.31 5.07 16.89
N ASP A 14 -10.99 4.20 17.65
CA ASP A 14 -10.56 2.82 17.83
C ASP A 14 -10.52 2.04 16.50
N VAL A 15 -11.54 2.22 15.65
CA VAL A 15 -11.57 1.65 14.30
C VAL A 15 -10.42 2.18 13.45
N ALA A 16 -10.15 3.49 13.49
CA ALA A 16 -9.05 4.09 12.73
C ALA A 16 -7.68 3.55 13.19
N VAL A 17 -7.48 3.38 14.51
CA VAL A 17 -6.26 2.78 15.07
C VAL A 17 -6.13 1.32 14.64
N ALA A 18 -7.20 0.54 14.70
CA ALA A 18 -7.19 -0.87 14.28
C ALA A 18 -6.86 -1.02 12.78
N VAL A 19 -7.48 -0.20 11.92
CA VAL A 19 -7.17 -0.17 10.48
C VAL A 19 -5.72 0.21 10.24
N LYS A 20 -5.19 1.19 10.99
CA LYS A 20 -3.79 1.62 10.88
C LYS A 20 -2.83 0.52 11.31
N ALA A 21 -3.14 -0.22 12.39
CA ALA A 21 -2.34 -1.35 12.84
C ALA A 21 -2.31 -2.46 11.78
N PHE A 22 -3.48 -2.84 11.26
CA PHE A 22 -3.58 -3.85 10.20
C PHE A 22 -2.79 -3.44 8.95
N ASN A 23 -2.94 -2.19 8.51
CA ASN A 23 -2.15 -1.65 7.41
C ASN A 23 -0.65 -1.70 7.72
N GLY A 24 -0.23 -1.40 8.95
CA GLY A 24 1.18 -1.51 9.36
C GLY A 24 1.75 -2.93 9.21
N VAL A 25 0.96 -3.96 9.53
CA VAL A 25 1.36 -5.37 9.30
C VAL A 25 1.57 -5.63 7.80
N LEU A 26 0.63 -5.17 6.96
CA LEU A 26 0.73 -5.35 5.51
C LEU A 26 1.94 -4.62 4.92
N GLU A 27 2.26 -3.42 5.42
CA GLU A 27 3.44 -2.66 4.97
C GLU A 27 4.75 -3.38 5.32
N ILE A 28 4.86 -3.92 6.54
CA ILE A 28 6.03 -4.70 6.93
C ILE A 28 6.14 -5.96 6.06
N ALA A 29 5.04 -6.68 5.84
CA ALA A 29 5.04 -7.88 5.02
C ALA A 29 5.43 -7.58 3.56
N GLY A 30 4.80 -6.58 2.94
CA GLY A 30 5.06 -6.16 1.57
C GLY A 30 6.46 -5.61 1.37
N GLY A 31 6.93 -4.73 2.28
CA GLY A 31 8.30 -4.24 2.24
C GLY A 31 9.31 -5.38 2.40
N SER A 32 9.09 -6.29 3.37
CA SER A 32 9.98 -7.45 3.56
C SER A 32 10.02 -8.37 2.33
N PHE A 33 8.89 -8.56 1.67
CA PHE A 33 8.82 -9.30 0.41
C PHE A 33 9.67 -8.63 -0.68
N LEU A 34 9.59 -7.32 -0.83
CA LEU A 34 10.37 -6.55 -1.80
C LEU A 34 11.87 -6.47 -1.46
N VAL A 35 12.27 -6.68 -0.20
CA VAL A 35 13.70 -6.88 0.14
C VAL A 35 14.21 -8.19 -0.46
N VAL A 36 13.38 -9.24 -0.45
CA VAL A 36 13.76 -10.58 -0.92
C VAL A 36 13.68 -10.68 -2.44
N GLU A 37 12.64 -10.09 -3.05
CA GLU A 37 12.40 -10.11 -4.49
C GLU A 37 12.28 -8.68 -5.04
N PRO A 38 13.42 -7.99 -5.24
CA PRO A 38 13.42 -6.63 -5.77
C PRO A 38 13.21 -6.63 -7.30
N GLY A 39 12.57 -5.60 -7.83
CA GLY A 39 12.20 -5.50 -9.25
C GLY A 39 10.92 -6.25 -9.59
N TRP A 40 10.14 -6.68 -8.59
CA TRP A 40 8.91 -7.44 -8.79
C TRP A 40 7.73 -6.56 -9.23
N ILE A 41 7.69 -5.29 -8.80
CA ILE A 41 6.52 -4.42 -9.01
C ILE A 41 6.38 -4.08 -10.48
N GLY A 42 7.46 -3.65 -11.15
CA GLY A 42 7.44 -3.21 -12.55
C GLY A 42 6.80 -4.24 -13.51
N PRO A 43 7.40 -5.43 -13.69
CA PRO A 43 6.89 -6.45 -14.61
C PRO A 43 5.46 -6.92 -14.28
N THR A 44 5.13 -7.02 -12.98
CA THR A 44 3.78 -7.41 -12.54
C THR A 44 2.76 -6.35 -12.93
N ALA A 45 3.06 -5.08 -12.67
CA ALA A 45 2.17 -3.97 -12.99
C ALA A 45 2.00 -3.78 -14.51
N GLU A 46 3.08 -3.93 -15.30
CA GLU A 46 3.02 -3.92 -16.77
C GLU A 46 2.14 -5.05 -17.31
N THR A 47 2.28 -6.26 -16.76
CA THR A 47 1.44 -7.41 -17.16
C THR A 47 -0.04 -7.14 -16.87
N LEU A 48 -0.36 -6.59 -15.71
CA LEU A 48 -1.73 -6.23 -15.34
C LEU A 48 -2.29 -5.11 -16.25
N ALA A 49 -1.48 -4.11 -16.57
CA ALA A 49 -1.87 -3.04 -17.48
C ALA A 49 -2.16 -3.58 -18.88
N ALA A 50 -1.28 -4.45 -19.40
CA ALA A 50 -1.47 -5.07 -20.70
C ALA A 50 -2.79 -5.86 -20.78
N LEU A 51 -3.13 -6.63 -19.74
CA LEU A 51 -4.40 -7.36 -19.67
C LEU A 51 -5.62 -6.42 -19.76
N LEU A 52 -5.58 -5.27 -19.08
CA LEU A 52 -6.66 -4.28 -19.11
C LEU A 52 -6.77 -3.56 -20.46
N LEU A 53 -5.66 -3.34 -21.16
CA LEU A 53 -5.64 -2.70 -22.48
C LEU A 53 -6.13 -3.63 -23.60
N ILE A 54 -5.94 -4.94 -23.46
CA ILE A 54 -6.48 -5.94 -24.40
C ILE A 54 -8.02 -5.87 -24.41
N GLU A 55 -8.65 -5.81 -23.24
CA GLU A 55 -10.11 -5.75 -23.11
C GLU A 55 -10.65 -4.35 -23.47
N HIS A 56 -9.96 -3.32 -23.01
CA HIS A 56 -10.37 -1.92 -23.18
C HIS A 56 -9.17 -1.02 -23.55
N PRO A 57 -8.90 -0.81 -24.85
CA PRO A 57 -7.73 -0.05 -25.30
C PRO A 57 -7.67 1.40 -24.79
N ALA A 58 -8.82 2.00 -24.49
CA ALA A 58 -8.93 3.36 -23.94
C ALA A 58 -8.89 3.41 -22.40
N ASN A 59 -8.54 2.32 -21.72
CA ASN A 59 -8.51 2.27 -20.26
C ASN A 59 -7.44 3.22 -19.71
N TRP A 60 -7.89 4.33 -19.10
CA TRP A 60 -7.01 5.37 -18.58
C TRP A 60 -6.14 4.89 -17.41
N PHE A 61 -6.61 3.92 -16.63
CA PHE A 61 -5.89 3.38 -15.47
C PHE A 61 -4.71 2.53 -15.91
N ALA A 62 -4.89 1.69 -16.93
CA ALA A 62 -3.81 0.89 -17.49
C ALA A 62 -2.71 1.76 -18.12
N GLN A 63 -3.10 2.80 -18.86
CA GLN A 63 -2.15 3.78 -19.41
C GLN A 63 -1.41 4.56 -18.30
N MET A 64 -2.04 4.77 -17.15
CA MET A 64 -1.37 5.39 -15.99
C MET A 64 -0.32 4.46 -15.41
N ILE A 65 -0.66 3.17 -15.24
CA ILE A 65 0.27 2.16 -14.73
C ILE A 65 1.50 2.08 -15.63
N GLU A 66 1.35 1.94 -16.95
CA GLU A 66 2.48 1.87 -17.88
C GLU A 66 3.43 3.07 -17.75
N ARG A 67 2.88 4.29 -17.61
CA ARG A 67 3.69 5.49 -17.42
C ARG A 67 4.46 5.49 -16.10
N TRP A 68 3.86 4.99 -15.03
CA TRP A 68 4.50 4.95 -13.71
C TRP A 68 5.53 3.83 -13.60
N THR A 69 5.30 2.69 -14.26
CA THR A 69 6.25 1.57 -14.25
C THR A 69 7.47 1.84 -15.13
N TYR A 70 7.32 2.63 -16.21
CA TYR A 70 8.42 2.97 -17.11
C TYR A 70 9.62 3.63 -16.42
N GLU A 71 9.38 4.42 -15.36
CA GLU A 71 10.44 5.07 -14.58
C GLU A 71 10.81 4.30 -13.30
N LEU A 72 10.17 3.15 -13.04
CA LEU A 72 10.37 2.40 -11.81
C LEU A 72 11.70 1.63 -11.87
N THR A 73 12.64 2.05 -11.04
CA THR A 73 13.93 1.38 -10.90
C THR A 73 13.96 0.45 -9.70
N VAL A 74 14.87 -0.54 -9.73
CA VAL A 74 15.13 -1.43 -8.59
C VAL A 74 15.52 -0.64 -7.34
N ASP A 75 16.30 0.44 -7.49
CA ASP A 75 16.67 1.30 -6.37
C ASP A 75 15.46 2.02 -5.75
N THR A 76 14.49 2.41 -6.58
CA THR A 76 13.22 2.97 -6.11
C THR A 76 12.42 1.94 -5.34
N GLU A 77 12.38 0.68 -5.79
CA GLU A 77 11.74 -0.41 -5.06
C GLU A 77 12.44 -0.71 -3.72
N HIS A 78 13.77 -0.70 -3.67
CA HIS A 78 14.52 -0.83 -2.42
C HIS A 78 14.20 0.29 -1.44
N PHE A 79 14.16 1.54 -1.91
CA PHE A 79 13.76 2.67 -1.09
C PHE A 79 12.33 2.50 -0.56
N ALA A 80 11.39 2.15 -1.44
CA ALA A 80 9.99 1.93 -1.07
C ALA A 80 9.84 0.79 -0.06
N SER A 81 10.60 -0.29 -0.23
CA SER A 81 10.64 -1.44 0.67
C SER A 81 11.08 -1.04 2.09
N ILE A 82 12.21 -0.36 2.22
CA ILE A 82 12.73 0.12 3.52
C ILE A 82 11.73 1.11 4.15
N TYR A 83 11.20 2.03 3.34
CA TYR A 83 10.21 2.99 3.77
C TYR A 83 8.95 2.31 4.32
N LEU A 84 8.40 1.32 3.61
CA LEU A 84 7.22 0.56 4.03
C LEU A 84 7.47 -0.16 5.35
N ILE A 85 8.62 -0.82 5.52
CA ILE A 85 8.94 -1.51 6.78
C ILE A 85 9.02 -0.50 7.93
N ALA A 86 9.79 0.57 7.78
CA ALA A 86 9.95 1.59 8.81
C ALA A 86 8.61 2.24 9.18
N HIS A 87 7.80 2.55 8.16
CA HIS A 87 6.51 3.16 8.33
C HIS A 87 5.50 2.22 9.00
N GLY A 88 5.49 0.94 8.63
CA GLY A 88 4.65 -0.08 9.25
C GLY A 88 5.01 -0.32 10.71
N VAL A 89 6.31 -0.37 11.05
CA VAL A 89 6.77 -0.44 12.45
C VAL A 89 6.28 0.76 13.25
N ALA A 90 6.40 1.98 12.70
CA ALA A 90 5.89 3.18 13.36
C ALA A 90 4.37 3.14 13.58
N LYS A 91 3.60 2.61 12.62
CA LYS A 91 2.14 2.42 12.78
C LYS A 91 1.80 1.45 13.90
N LEU A 92 2.48 0.30 13.96
CA LEU A 92 2.27 -0.67 15.03
C LEU A 92 2.64 -0.11 16.40
N PHE A 93 3.72 0.66 16.47
CA PHE A 93 4.11 1.34 17.70
C PHE A 93 3.04 2.35 18.16
N ILE A 94 2.52 3.18 17.26
CA ILE A 94 1.45 4.14 17.58
C ILE A 94 0.15 3.43 17.98
N ALA A 95 -0.15 2.27 17.41
CA ALA A 95 -1.35 1.52 17.79
C ALA A 95 -1.23 0.82 19.15
N TRP A 96 0.00 0.60 19.62
CA TRP A 96 0.29 -0.03 20.90
C TRP A 96 0.31 0.94 22.09
N VAL A 97 0.76 2.18 21.87
CA VAL A 97 0.94 3.23 22.90
C VAL A 97 -0.29 4.12 23.00
#